data_AF-A0A7J4PFU4-F1
#
_entry.id   AF-A0A7J4PFU4-F1
#
_cell.length_a   1.000
_cell.length_b   1.000
_cell.length_c   1.000
_cell.angle_alpha   90.00
_cell.angle_beta   90.00
_cell.angle_gamma   90.00
#
_symmetry.space_group_name_H-M   'P 1'
#
loop_
_entity.id
_entity.type
_entity.pdbx_description
1 polymer ?
#
loop_
_entity_poly.entity_id
_entity_poly.type
_entity_poly.pdbx_seq_one_letter_code
_entity_poly.pdbx_strand_id
1 'polypeptide(L)' 'MAKIKLMGYKCERCGHRWVPRNEKEVPRVCPRCKSPYWDRPRKMKRL' A
#
# COMPACT_ATOMS: atom_id res chain seq x y z
N MET A 1 -19.38 20.50 6.63
CA MET A 1 -18.08 20.07 6.05
C MET A 1 -18.35 18.97 5.03
N ALA A 2 -17.78 19.05 3.83
CA ALA A 2 -17.88 17.97 2.83
C ALA A 2 -16.88 16.83 3.15
N LYS A 3 -17.21 15.60 2.75
CA LYS A 3 -16.30 14.44 2.80
C LYS A 3 -16.06 13.94 1.39
N ILE A 4 -14.79 13.89 0.97
CA ILE A 4 -14.39 13.32 -0.33
C ILE A 4 -13.83 11.90 -0.15
N LYS A 5 -13.93 11.07 -1.19
CA LYS A 5 -13.22 9.78 -1.29
C LYS A 5 -12.01 9.97 -2.19
N LEU A 6 -10.87 9.40 -1.81
CA LEU A 6 -9.63 9.39 -2.59
C LEU A 6 -9.19 7.93 -2.80
N MET A 7 -8.59 7.63 -3.95
CA MET A 7 -7.88 6.36 -4.14
C MET A 7 -6.53 6.38 -3.42
N GLY A 8 -6.09 5.23 -2.92
CA GLY A 8 -4.85 5.10 -2.18
C GLY A 8 -4.53 3.64 -1.88
N TYR A 9 -3.27 3.40 -1.49
CA TYR A 9 -2.72 2.07 -1.28
C TYR A 9 -2.49 1.79 0.20
N LYS A 10 -2.57 0.51 0.58
CA LYS A 10 -2.24 -0.02 1.91
C LYS A 10 -1.17 -1.09 1.76
N CYS A 11 -0.19 -1.13 2.67
CA CYS A 11 0.85 -2.13 2.69
C CYS A 11 0.49 -3.30 3.62
N GLU A 12 0.29 -4.49 3.05
CA GLU A 12 0.00 -5.76 3.76
C GLU A 12 1.20 -6.33 4.54
N ARG A 13 2.29 -5.56 4.66
CA ARG A 13 3.50 -5.93 5.40
C ARG A 13 3.85 -5.02 6.58
N CYS A 14 3.34 -3.78 6.59
CA CYS A 14 3.61 -2.78 7.66
C CYS A 14 2.42 -1.86 7.99
N GLY A 15 1.23 -2.12 7.42
CA GLY A 15 -0.02 -1.39 7.69
C GLY A 15 -0.09 0.05 7.16
N HIS A 16 1.03 0.60 6.66
CA HIS A 16 1.10 1.97 6.14
C HIS A 16 0.14 2.20 4.98
N ARG A 17 -0.48 3.38 4.94
CA ARG A 17 -1.43 3.80 3.92
C ARG A 17 -0.94 5.11 3.30
N TRP A 18 -1.06 5.25 1.97
CA TRP A 18 -0.65 6.48 1.25
C TRP A 18 -1.52 6.71 0.02
N VAL A 19 -1.70 7.98 -0.34
CA VAL A 19 -2.27 8.39 -1.63
C VAL A 19 -1.10 8.55 -2.63
N PRO A 20 -1.18 8.00 -3.85
CA PRO A 20 -0.14 8.19 -4.86
C PRO A 20 -0.16 9.65 -5.38
N ARG A 21 0.99 10.14 -5.88
CA ARG A 21 1.06 11.45 -6.56
C ARG A 21 0.54 11.41 -8.00
N ASN A 22 0.61 10.24 -8.63
CA ASN A 22 0.08 9.96 -9.95
C ASN A 22 -0.84 8.73 -9.84
N GLU A 23 -2.13 8.91 -10.12
CA GLU A 23 -3.14 7.84 -10.08
C GLU A 23 -2.87 6.71 -11.08
N LYS A 24 -2.11 6.98 -12.14
CA LYS A 24 -1.79 6.02 -13.21
C LYS A 24 -0.60 5.12 -12.88
N GLU A 25 0.17 5.43 -11.83
CA GLU A 25 1.38 4.70 -11.45
C GLU A 25 1.18 3.84 -10.21
N VAL A 26 1.08 2.52 -10.41
CA VAL A 26 1.12 1.54 -9.32
C VAL A 26 2.52 1.57 -8.67
N PRO A 27 2.64 1.85 -7.36
CA PRO A 27 3.94 2.00 -6.72
C PRO A 27 4.71 0.67 -6.70
N ARG A 28 5.97 0.68 -7.14
CA ARG A 28 6.81 -0.53 -7.16
C ARG A 28 7.28 -1.00 -5.78
N VAL A 29 7.22 -0.14 -4.76
CA VAL A 29 7.63 -0.43 -3.38
C VAL A 29 6.74 0.33 -2.38
N CYS A 30 6.60 -0.18 -1.15
CA CYS A 30 6.01 0.63 -0.07
C CYS A 30 6.93 1.82 0.27
N PRO A 31 6.45 3.07 0.34
CA PRO A 31 7.29 4.21 0.66
C PRO A 31 7.89 4.16 2.07
N ARG A 32 7.20 3.52 3.04
CA ARG A 32 7.66 3.34 4.43
C ARG A 32 8.69 2.23 4.59
N CYS A 33 8.33 0.97 4.30
CA CYS A 33 9.19 -0.20 4.56
C CYS A 33 10.00 -0.69 3.35
N LYS A 34 9.95 0.03 2.21
CA LYS A 34 10.65 -0.26 0.94
C LYS A 34 10.39 -1.65 0.32
N SER A 35 9.48 -2.45 0.88
CA SER A 35 9.21 -3.81 0.39
C SER A 35 8.49 -3.78 -0.98
N PRO A 36 8.96 -4.55 -1.99
CA PRO A 36 8.45 -4.48 -3.36
C PRO A 36 7.10 -5.18 -3.58
N TYR A 37 6.81 -6.26 -2.83
CA TYR A 37 5.45 -6.80 -2.77
C TYR A 37 4.75 -6.39 -1.48
N TRP A 38 4.41 -5.10 -1.42
CA TRP A 38 3.61 -4.44 -0.38
C TRP A 38 2.11 -4.72 -0.52
N ASP A 39 1.70 -5.10 -1.73
CA ASP A 39 0.36 -5.30 -2.28
C ASP A 39 -0.27 -6.64 -1.89
N ARG A 40 0.57 -7.63 -1.56
CA ARG A 40 0.17 -9.01 -1.30
C ARG A 40 0.70 -9.53 0.04
N PRO A 41 -0.13 -10.27 0.80
CA PRO A 41 0.11 -10.56 2.21
C PRO A 41 1.35 -11.43 2.43
N ARG A 42 1.86 -11.45 3.68
CA ARG A 42 2.88 -12.43 4.07
C ARG A 42 2.27 -13.84 3.95
N LYS A 43 2.93 -14.74 3.20
CA LYS A 43 2.62 -16.16 3.27
C LYS A 43 2.81 -16.61 4.72
N MET A 44 1.74 -17.05 5.37
CA MET A 44 1.84 -17.68 6.69
C MET A 44 2.68 -18.95 6.52
N LYS A 45 3.71 -19.14 7.34
CA LYS A 45 4.32 -20.47 7.45
C LYS A 45 3.23 -21.39 8.00
N ARG A 46 2.97 -22.52 7.32
CA ARG A 46 2.36 -23.65 8.02
C ARG A 46 3.33 -24.07 9.12
N LEU A 47 2.82 -24.05 10.35
CA LEU A 47 3.37 -24.80 11.47
C LEU A 47 2.91 -26.25 11.35
#